data_AF-A0A2V6YDU5-F1
#
_entry.id   AF-A0A2V6YDU5-F1
#
_cell.length_a   1.000
_cell.length_b   1.000
_cell.length_c   1.000
_cell.angle_alpha   90.00
_cell.angle_beta   90.00
_cell.angle_gamma   90.00
#
_symmetry.space_group_name_H-M   'P 1'
#
loop_
_entity.id
_entity.type
_entity.pdbx_description
1 polymer ?
#
loop_
_entity_poly.entity_id
_entity_poly.type
_entity_poly.pdbx_seq_one_letter_code
_entity_poly.pdbx_strand_id
1 'polypeptide(L)' 'MQVVAFSTPDNPLWRWRIVNYAGELVEESRETFPTIAGALAQGSKRMSALDVVDHSVPYVAYRSTRHLRTP' A
#
# COMPACT_ATOMS: atom_id res chain seq x y z
N MET A 1 -5.25 2.73 -6.72
CA MET A 1 -4.21 1.78 -6.29
C MET A 1 -2.80 2.32 -6.49
N GLN A 2 -1.86 1.88 -5.65
CA GLN A 2 -0.44 2.29 -5.67
C GLN A 2 0.46 1.10 -5.33
N VAL A 3 1.65 1.06 -5.95
CA VAL A 3 2.75 0.16 -5.56
C VAL A 3 3.67 0.87 -4.56
N VAL A 4 3.96 0.21 -3.44
CA VAL A 4 4.86 0.71 -2.41
C VAL A 4 5.94 -0.33 -2.15
N ALA A 5 7.20 0.08 -2.21
CA ALA A 5 8.32 -0.76 -1.78
C ALA A 5 8.62 -0.55 -0.29
N PHE A 6 8.94 -1.63 0.40
CA PHE A 6 9.31 -1.60 1.82
C PHE A 6 10.41 -2.63 2.10
N SER A 7 11.17 -2.40 3.16
CA SER A 7 12.13 -3.34 3.73
C SER A 7 12.04 -3.28 5.25
N THR A 8 12.52 -4.32 5.94
CA THR A 8 12.48 -4.40 7.40
C THR A 8 13.89 -4.52 7.97
N PRO A 9 14.17 -4.10 9.21
CA PRO A 9 15.49 -4.26 9.81
C PRO A 9 15.96 -5.72 9.85
N ASP A 10 15.06 -6.67 10.14
CA ASP A 10 15.38 -8.11 10.22
C ASP A 10 15.64 -8.75 8.84
N ASN A 11 15.04 -8.19 7.78
CA ASN A 11 15.29 -8.59 6.41
C ASN A 11 15.43 -7.35 5.53
N PRO A 12 16.68 -6.90 5.25
CA PRO A 12 16.94 -5.65 4.54
C PRO A 12 16.64 -5.74 3.04
N LEU A 13 16.19 -6.89 2.54
CA LEU A 13 15.73 -7.02 1.17
C LEU A 13 14.39 -6.33 0.98
N TRP A 14 14.22 -5.73 -0.19
CA TRP A 14 13.03 -5.01 -0.58
C TRP A 14 11.91 -5.96 -0.98
N ARG A 15 10.71 -5.65 -0.57
CA ARG A 15 9.46 -6.22 -1.05
C ARG A 15 8.59 -5.11 -1.57
N TRP A 16 7.61 -5.44 -2.39
CA TRP A 16 6.57 -4.48 -2.77
C TRP A 16 5.21 -4.95 -2.27
N ARG A 17 4.32 -3.99 -2.10
CA ARG A 17 2.91 -4.21 -1.85
C ARG A 17 2.08 -3.29 -2.73
N ILE A 18 0.92 -3.76 -3.14
CA ILE A 18 -0.10 -2.96 -3.81
C ILE A 18 -1.14 -2.60 -2.76
N VAL A 19 -1.41 -1.32 -2.63
CA VAL A 19 -2.43 -0.79 -1.74
C VAL A 19 -3.53 -0.10 -2.53
N ASN A 20 -4.78 -0.25 -2.09
CA ASN A 20 -5.90 0.46 -2.68
C ASN A 20 -6.00 1.88 -2.12
N TYR A 21 -6.94 2.66 -2.64
CA TYR A 21 -7.16 4.03 -2.20
C TYR A 21 -7.58 4.14 -0.72
N ALA A 22 -8.28 3.15 -0.19
CA ALA A 22 -8.59 3.07 1.24
C ALA A 22 -7.40 2.71 2.15
N GLY A 23 -6.23 2.40 1.57
CA GLY A 23 -5.03 2.00 2.29
C GLY A 23 -4.98 0.52 2.64
N GLU A 24 -5.91 -0.29 2.13
CA GLU A 24 -5.94 -1.73 2.35
C GLU A 24 -4.90 -2.41 1.45
N LEU A 25 -4.31 -3.49 1.98
CA LEU A 25 -3.37 -4.33 1.24
C LEU A 25 -4.13 -5.18 0.22
N VAL A 26 -3.84 -4.98 -1.06
CA VAL A 26 -4.41 -5.77 -2.16
C VAL A 26 -3.55 -7.00 -2.43
N GLU A 27 -2.24 -6.82 -2.56
CA GLU A 27 -1.29 -7.90 -2.80
C GLU A 27 0.09 -7.52 -2.24
N GLU A 28 0.86 -8.53 -1.81
CA GLU A 28 2.25 -8.37 -1.36
C GLU A 28 3.17 -9.35 -2.11
N SER A 29 4.39 -8.90 -2.41
CA SER A 29 5.41 -9.73 -3.03
C SER A 29 5.91 -10.82 -2.09
N ARG A 30 5.85 -12.08 -2.56
CA ARG A 30 6.53 -13.20 -1.89
C ARG A 30 8.05 -13.17 -2.13
N GLU A 31 8.44 -12.64 -3.28
CA GLU A 31 9.83 -12.45 -3.67
C GLU A 31 10.43 -11.23 -2.99
N THR A 32 11.75 -11.29 -2.81
CA THR A 32 12.55 -10.22 -2.25
C THR A 32 13.56 -9.73 -3.27
N PHE A 33 13.82 -8.42 -3.26
CA PHE A 33 14.66 -7.74 -4.23
C PHE A 33 15.82 -7.04 -3.50
N PRO A 34 17.03 -7.04 -4.08
CA PRO A 34 18.17 -6.34 -3.49
C PRO A 34 18.05 -4.81 -3.61
N THR A 35 17.21 -4.30 -4.51
CA THR A 35 17.04 -2.86 -4.75
C THR A 35 15.58 -2.45 -4.70
N ILE A 36 15.33 -1.22 -4.20
CA ILE A 36 13.99 -0.61 -4.19
C ILE A 36 13.42 -0.49 -5.61
N ALA A 37 14.28 -0.16 -6.59
CA ALA A 37 13.89 -0.04 -7.99
C ALA A 37 13.42 -1.38 -8.57
N GLY A 38 14.09 -2.49 -8.23
CA GLY A 38 13.68 -3.84 -8.66
C GLY A 38 12.30 -4.22 -8.10
N ALA A 39 12.08 -3.94 -6.81
CA ALA A 39 10.77 -4.17 -6.19
C ALA A 39 9.67 -3.33 -6.84
N LEU A 40 9.90 -2.03 -7.07
CA LEU A 40 8.92 -1.16 -7.72
C LEU A 40 8.64 -1.55 -9.17
N ALA A 41 9.66 -1.98 -9.93
CA ALA A 41 9.49 -2.41 -11.31
C ALA A 41 8.63 -3.68 -11.39
N GLN A 42 8.91 -4.67 -10.54
CA GLN A 42 8.11 -5.90 -10.50
C GLN A 42 6.68 -5.59 -10.03
N GLY A 43 6.52 -4.84 -8.95
CA GLY A 43 5.21 -4.46 -8.41
C GLY A 43 4.39 -3.65 -9.41
N SER A 44 5.00 -2.74 -10.17
CA SER A 44 4.32 -2.00 -11.24
C SER A 44 3.82 -2.93 -12.34
N LYS A 45 4.67 -3.88 -12.78
CA LYS A 45 4.27 -4.90 -13.75
C LYS A 45 3.11 -5.74 -13.23
N ARG A 46 3.14 -6.14 -11.95
CA ARG A 46 2.06 -6.92 -11.33
C ARG A 46 0.76 -6.12 -11.21
N MET A 47 0.84 -4.85 -10.83
CA MET A 47 -0.32 -3.95 -10.76
C MET A 47 -0.98 -3.76 -12.13
N SER A 48 -0.20 -3.58 -13.19
CA SER A 48 -0.73 -3.53 -14.55
C SER A 48 -1.40 -4.83 -15.00
N ALA A 49 -0.89 -5.99 -14.55
CA ALA A 49 -1.46 -7.29 -14.88
C ALA A 49 -2.71 -7.65 -14.06
N LEU A 50 -2.89 -7.05 -12.88
CA LEU A 50 -4.07 -7.24 -12.05
C LEU A 50 -5.32 -6.62 -12.67
N ASP A 51 -5.18 -5.51 -13.40
CA ASP A 51 -6.29 -4.79 -14.07
C ASP A 51 -7.53 -4.57 -13.19
N VAL A 52 -7.30 -4.37 -11.88
CA VAL A 52 -8.37 -4.22 -10.90
C VAL A 52 -8.81 -2.76 -10.86
N VAL A 53 -10.10 -2.53 -11.12
CA VAL A 53 -10.74 -1.24 -10.86
C VAL A 53 -10.88 -1.05 -9.35
N ASP A 54 -10.28 0.02 -8.84
CA ASP A 54 -10.34 0.38 -7.43
C ASP A 54 -11.71 0.96 -7.08
N HIS A 55 -12.55 0.14 -6.44
CA HIS A 55 -13.84 0.57 -5.89
C HIS A 55 -13.77 0.90 -4.39
N SER A 56 -12.56 0.96 -3.81
CA SER A 56 -12.41 1.24 -2.39
C SER A 56 -12.79 2.69 -2.09
N VAL A 57 -13.54 2.86 -1.01
CA VAL A 57 -13.92 4.17 -0.46
C VAL A 57 -13.02 4.41 0.75
N PRO A 58 -12.39 5.59 0.87
CA PRO A 58 -11.52 5.87 1.98
C PRO A 58 -12.34 5.78 3.27
N TYR A 59 -11.77 5.13 4.29
CA TYR A 59 -12.43 5.11 5.59
C TYR A 59 -12.55 6.53 6.11
N VAL A 60 -13.78 7.06 6.12
CA VAL A 60 -14.06 8.40 6.63
C VAL A 60 -14.06 8.32 8.14
N ALA A 61 -12.89 8.49 8.76
CA ALA A 61 -12.78 8.72 10.19
C ALA A 61 -13.32 10.13 10.52
N TYR A 62 -14.63 10.32 10.43
CA TYR A 62 -15.29 11.48 11.04
C TYR A 62 -15.20 11.30 12.57
N ARG A 63 -14.02 11.51 13.14
CA ARG A 63 -13.90 11.79 14.57
C ARG A 63 -14.51 13.15 14.78
N SER A 64 -15.80 13.15 15.09
CA SER A 64 -16.50 14.34 15.55
C SER A 64 -15.80 14.84 16.80
N THR A 65 -14.97 15.87 16.67
CA THR A 65 -14.35 16.59 17.79
C THR A 65 -15.37 17.46 18.54
N ARG A 66 -16.67 17.22 18.33
CA ARG A 66 -17.75 17.94 19.02
C ARG A 66 -17.67 17.79 20.54
N HIS A 67 -17.13 16.67 21.03
CA HIS A 67 -16.86 16.46 22.46
C HIS A 67 -15.65 17.26 22.99
N LEU A 68 -14.82 17.83 22.10
CA LEU A 68 -13.72 18.74 22.46
C LEU A 68 -14.17 20.21 22.44
N ARG A 69 -15.41 20.50 22.01
CA ARG A 69 -16.01 21.83 22.10
C ARG A 69 -16.88 21.89 23.37
N THR A 70 -16.25 22.03 24.53
CA THR A 70 -16.93 22.51 25.74
C THR A 70 -17.04 24.05 25.69
N PRO A 71 -18.18 24.64 26.11
CA PRO A 71 -18.36 26.08 26.20
C PRO A 71 -17.51 26.71 27.31
#